data_AF-A0A968SYU9-F1
#
_entry.id   AF-A0A968SYU9-F1
#
_cell.length_a   1.000
_cell.length_b   1.000
_cell.length_c   1.000
_cell.angle_alpha   90.00
_cell.angle_beta   90.00
_cell.angle_gamma   90.00
#
_symmetry.space_group_name_H-M   'P 1'
#
loop_
_entity.id
_entity.type
_entity.pdbx_description
1 polymer ?
#
loop_
_entity_poly.entity_id
_entity_poly.type
_entity_poly.pdbx_seq_one_letter_code
_entity_poly.pdbx_strand_id
1 'polypeptide(L)' 'MFIDNGITKNVGQLTNKNAKKAVLKTVTPFNVKEIFITAEEQGDLAYPAGVEISRTTFNK' A
#
# COMPACT_ATOMS: atom_id res chain seq x y z
N MET A 1 4.09 -19.47 4.74
CA MET A 1 5.48 -18.96 4.69
C MET A 1 5.38 -17.50 4.28
N PHE A 2 5.61 -16.58 5.22
CA PHE A 2 5.51 -15.14 4.95
C PHE A 2 6.80 -14.72 4.27
N ILE A 3 6.76 -14.45 2.97
CA ILE A 3 7.90 -13.89 2.24
C ILE A 3 7.89 -12.39 2.49
N ASP A 4 8.33 -12.01 3.69
CA ASP A 4 8.67 -10.62 4.01
C ASP A 4 10.09 -10.39 3.49
N ASN A 5 10.24 -9.66 2.38
CA ASN A 5 11.56 -9.26 1.92
C ASN A 5 12.19 -8.18 2.82
N GLY A 6 11.54 -7.78 3.92
CA GLY A 6 12.04 -6.80 4.90
C GLY A 6 12.12 -5.36 4.38
N ILE A 7 11.82 -5.14 3.10
CA ILE A 7 11.93 -3.86 2.39
C ILE A 7 10.57 -3.18 2.22
N THR A 8 9.52 -3.98 2.01
CA THR A 8 8.16 -3.49 1.70
C THR A 8 7.16 -4.18 2.59
N LYS A 9 6.29 -3.39 3.25
CA LYS A 9 5.22 -3.90 4.10
C LYS A 9 3.85 -3.45 3.57
N ASN A 10 2.91 -4.39 3.48
CA ASN A 10 1.50 -4.04 3.25
C ASN A 10 0.96 -3.31 4.49
N VAL A 11 0.61 -2.03 4.33
CA VAL A 11 0.09 -1.15 5.40
C VAL A 11 -1.43 -1.05 5.42
N GLY A 12 -2.10 -1.66 4.45
CA GLY A 12 -3.56 -1.65 4.33
C GLY A 12 -4.03 -1.75 2.88
N GLN A 13 -5.34 -1.86 2.74
CA GLN A 13 -6.02 -2.04 1.46
C GLN A 13 -7.06 -0.94 1.27
N LEU A 14 -7.24 -0.52 0.02
CA LEU A 14 -8.26 0.47 -0.37
C LEU A 14 -9.19 -0.16 -1.41
N THR A 15 -10.49 -0.19 -1.11
CA THR A 15 -11.51 -0.56 -2.10
C THR A 15 -12.29 0.67 -2.50
N ASN A 16 -12.30 1.00 -3.79
CA ASN A 16 -13.03 2.14 -4.32
C ASN A 16 -14.09 1.67 -5.33
N LYS A 17 -15.33 1.50 -4.87
CA LYS A 17 -16.47 1.22 -5.73
C LYS A 17 -17.08 2.55 -6.19
N ASN A 18 -16.98 2.85 -7.50
CA ASN A 18 -17.49 4.06 -8.17
C ASN A 18 -16.62 5.33 -8.09
N ALA A 19 -15.30 5.19 -7.93
CA ALA A 19 -14.29 6.23 -8.19
C ALA A 19 -14.44 7.57 -7.42
N LYS A 20 -15.24 7.65 -6.35
CA LYS A 20 -15.49 8.94 -5.67
C LYS A 20 -14.30 9.42 -4.85
N LYS A 21 -13.82 8.61 -3.90
CA LYS A 21 -12.62 8.84 -3.06
C LYS A 21 -12.44 7.65 -2.13
N ALA A 22 -11.20 7.22 -1.91
CA ALA A 22 -10.86 6.27 -0.84
C ALA A 22 -9.75 6.89 0.03
N VAL A 23 -9.82 6.68 1.34
CA VAL A 23 -8.84 7.23 2.31
C VAL A 23 -8.44 6.14 3.27
N LEU A 24 -7.13 5.88 3.38
CA LEU A 24 -6.56 5.01 4.39
C LEU A 24 -5.98 5.89 5.49
N LYS A 25 -6.47 5.72 6.72
CA LYS A 25 -5.90 6.36 7.92
C LYS A 25 -5.28 5.30 8.78
N THR A 26 -4.08 5.55 9.29
CA THR A 26 -3.40 4.61 10.17
C THR A 26 -3.26 5.22 11.55
N VAL A 27 -3.53 4.42 12.57
CA VAL A 27 -3.42 4.83 13.97
C VAL A 27 -1.99 4.66 14.50
N THR A 28 -1.21 3.81 13.84
CA THR A 28 0.20 3.57 14.16
C THR A 28 1.08 4.35 13.19
N PRO A 29 2.05 5.15 13.69
CA PRO A 29 3.05 5.79 12.85
C PRO A 29 3.88 4.74 12.11
N PHE A 30 4.21 5.01 10.85
CA PHE A 30 5.16 4.21 10.08
C PHE A 30 6.45 5.00 9.90
N ASN A 31 7.58 4.34 10.10
CA ASN A 31 8.88 4.87 9.73
C ASN A 31 9.27 4.30 8.35
N VAL A 32 8.76 4.93 7.29
CA VAL A 32 8.97 4.51 5.90
C VAL A 32 9.52 5.68 5.08
N LYS A 33 10.31 5.38 4.05
CA LYS A 33 10.85 6.40 3.14
C LYS A 33 9.83 6.85 2.09
N GLU A 34 8.91 5.95 1.75
CA GLU A 34 7.91 6.17 0.71
C GLU A 34 6.67 5.30 0.96
N ILE A 35 5.57 5.71 0.35
CA ILE A 35 4.33 4.93 0.25
C ILE A 35 3.94 4.88 -1.22
N PHE A 36 3.51 3.71 -1.66
CA PHE A 36 2.97 3.51 -3.00
C PHE A 36 1.70 2.66 -2.93
N ILE A 37 0.89 2.76 -3.97
CA ILE A 37 -0.39 2.05 -4.11
C ILE A 37 -0.31 1.23 -5.39
N THR A 38 -0.65 -0.06 -5.30
CA THR A 38 -0.77 -0.96 -6.44
C THR A 38 -2.23 -1.31 -6.72
N ALA A 39 -2.55 -1.48 -8.00
CA ALA A 39 -3.80 -2.07 -8.45
C ALA A 39 -3.64 -3.59 -8.45
N GLU A 40 -4.23 -4.23 -7.45
CA GLU A 40 -4.17 -5.68 -7.23
C GLU A 40 -5.51 -6.35 -7.55
N GLU A 41 -5.47 -7.60 -7.99
CA GLU A 41 -6.69 -8.43 -8.15
C GLU A 41 -7.25 -8.91 -6.80
N GLN A 42 -6.37 -9.04 -5.80
CA GLN A 42 -6.71 -9.49 -4.45
C GLN A 42 -6.07 -8.55 -3.43
N GLY A 43 -6.81 -8.20 -2.38
CA GLY A 43 -6.32 -7.31 -1.35
C GLY A 43 -5.40 -7.99 -0.32
N ASP A 44 -5.60 -9.29 -0.06
CA ASP A 44 -4.89 -10.05 0.97
C ASP A 44 -3.51 -10.58 0.49
N LEU A 45 -2.78 -9.72 -0.22
CA LEU A 45 -1.44 -10.03 -0.71
C LEU A 45 -0.39 -9.61 0.32
N ALA A 46 0.53 -10.53 0.61
CA ALA A 46 1.67 -10.28 1.50
C ALA A 46 2.71 -9.32 0.89
N TYR A 47 2.75 -9.23 -0.45
CA TYR A 47 3.62 -8.36 -1.22
C TYR A 47 2.88 -7.84 -2.46
N PRO A 48 3.21 -6.63 -2.95
CA PRO A 48 2.60 -6.10 -4.17
C PRO A 48 3.04 -6.93 -5.38
N ALA A 49 2.09 -7.26 -6.25
CA ALA A 49 2.32 -8.01 -7.49
C ALA A 49 1.73 -7.31 -8.73
N GLY A 50 0.80 -6.39 -8.50
CA GLY A 50 0.12 -5.63 -9.54
C GLY A 50 0.86 -4.37 -9.96
N VAL A 51 0.15 -3.54 -10.72
CA VAL A 51 0.70 -2.30 -11.30
C VAL A 51 0.68 -1.19 -10.25
N GLU A 52 1.80 -0.50 -10.07
CA GLU A 52 1.84 0.72 -9.27
C GLU A 52 1.04 1.85 -9.95
N ILE A 53 0.10 2.43 -9.21
CA ILE A 53 -0.76 3.52 -9.70
C ILE A 53 -0.44 4.86 -9.05
N SER A 54 0.28 4.85 -7.93
CA SER A 54 0.66 6.07 -7.22
C SER A 54 1.83 5.80 -6.29
N ARG A 55 2.70 6.80 -6.14
CA ARG A 55 3.82 6.80 -5.21
C ARG A 55 4.04 8.20 -4.65
N THR A 56 4.39 8.25 -3.38
CA THR A 56 4.82 9.47 -2.71
C THR A 56 6.02 9.15 -1.82
N THR A 57 6.99 10.06 -1.80
CA THR A 57 8.18 9.95 -0.96
C THR A 57 8.08 10.96 0.18
N PHE A 58 8.57 10.57 1.35
CA PHE A 58 8.72 11.46 2.48
C PHE A 58 10.12 12.08 2.44
N ASN A 59 10.42 12.83 1.36
CA ASN A 59 11.64 13.63 1.32
C ASN A 59 11.45 14.86 2.22
N LYS A 60 12.37 15.03 3.16
CA LYS A 60 12.55 16.26 3.92
C LYS A 60 13.55 17.16 3.21
#